data_AF-A0A369JZ17-F1
#
_entry.id   AF-A0A369JZ17-F1
#
_cell.length_a   1.000
_cell.length_b   1.000
_cell.length_c   1.000
_cell.angle_alpha   90.00
_cell.angle_beta   90.00
_cell.angle_gamma   90.00
#
_symmetry.space_group_name_H-M   'P 1'
#
loop_
_entity.id
_entity.type
_entity.pdbx_description
1 polymer ?
#
loop_
_entity_poly.entity_id
_entity_poly.type
_entity_poly.pdbx_seq_one_letter_code
_entity_poly.pdbx_strand_id
1 'polypeptide(L)'
;MFRKASLVFFACLAGASAIALDSRATGGYIQNPSGTASFTFYSGCGSPACGKKATGYTAAINQLAFGSAPGAGAGDACGRCFAVTGTADPFSPAYTGPFHSIVVKVTDLCPVDGNVEWCGQRTSSPNNQHGKPFHFDICQDTGGANAFFPSGHGALTGTFTEVSCSQWSGSDGGALWNGACLDGSTAANWPAVGCGNKGTAP
;
A
#
# COMPACT_ATOMS: atom_id res chain seq x y z
N MET A 1 55.11 3.10 56.36
CA MET A 1 55.09 3.04 54.88
C MET A 1 53.64 2.85 54.43
N PHE A 2 52.93 3.95 54.13
CA PHE A 2 51.53 3.90 53.70
C PHE A 2 51.46 3.66 52.18
N ARG A 3 50.87 2.54 51.75
CA ARG A 3 50.62 2.22 50.34
C ARG A 3 49.32 2.90 49.88
N LYS A 4 49.44 3.79 48.89
CA LYS A 4 48.33 4.44 48.18
C LYS A 4 47.60 3.40 47.31
N ALA A 5 46.31 3.20 47.53
CA ALA A 5 45.45 2.47 46.60
C ALA A 5 45.08 3.42 45.45
N SER A 6 45.44 3.05 44.21
CA SER A 6 45.03 3.77 43.00
C SER A 6 43.70 3.21 42.52
N LEU A 7 42.65 4.04 42.55
CA LEU A 7 41.37 3.76 41.90
C LEU A 7 41.53 3.97 40.39
N VAL A 8 41.33 2.91 39.61
CA VAL A 8 41.21 3.01 38.14
C VAL A 8 39.73 3.19 37.79
N PHE A 9 39.37 4.37 37.32
CA PHE A 9 38.04 4.64 36.76
C PHE A 9 37.98 4.08 35.33
N PHE A 10 37.21 3.02 35.13
CA PHE A 10 36.81 2.56 33.80
C PHE A 10 35.67 3.45 33.29
N ALA A 11 35.96 4.32 32.32
CA ALA A 11 34.93 5.04 31.58
C ALA A 11 34.34 4.11 30.50
N CYS A 12 33.15 3.56 30.76
CA CYS A 12 32.36 2.89 29.72
C CYS A 12 31.82 3.94 28.74
N LEU A 13 32.44 4.03 27.56
CA LEU A 13 31.87 4.70 26.40
C LEU A 13 30.68 3.87 25.90
N ALA A 14 29.47 4.26 26.28
CA ALA A 14 28.25 3.77 25.66
C ALA A 14 28.18 4.29 24.21
N GLY A 15 28.57 3.44 23.26
CA GLY A 15 28.36 3.71 21.83
C GLY A 15 26.86 3.75 21.55
N ALA A 16 26.32 4.94 21.33
CA ALA A 16 24.98 5.11 20.79
C ALA A 16 24.98 4.51 19.38
N SER A 17 24.40 3.32 19.24
CA SER A 17 24.09 2.76 17.92
C SER A 17 23.01 3.65 17.31
N ALA A 18 23.38 4.47 16.34
CA ALA A 18 22.42 5.15 15.49
C ALA A 18 21.66 4.07 14.72
N ILE A 19 20.48 3.70 15.21
CA ILE A 19 19.51 2.93 14.44
C ILE A 19 19.27 3.81 13.22
N ALA A 20 19.69 3.32 12.04
CA ALA A 20 19.36 3.98 10.78
C ALA A 20 17.84 4.23 10.80
N LEU A 21 17.46 5.51 10.84
CA LEU A 21 16.09 5.90 10.56
C LEU A 21 15.83 5.42 9.14
N ASP A 22 15.19 4.25 9.00
CA ASP A 22 14.70 3.78 7.72
C ASP A 22 13.99 4.97 7.06
N SER A 23 14.43 5.31 5.85
CA SER A 23 13.87 6.41 5.09
C SER A 23 12.42 6.08 4.79
N ARG A 24 11.50 6.42 5.70
CA ARG A 24 10.07 6.32 5.47
C ARG A 24 9.73 7.27 4.35
N ALA A 25 8.86 6.81 3.45
CA ALA A 25 8.29 7.68 2.44
C ALA A 25 7.66 8.93 3.12
N THR A 26 8.01 10.10 2.60
CA THR A 26 7.78 11.41 3.24
C THR A 26 6.38 11.95 2.95
N GLY A 27 5.98 13.07 3.59
CA GLY A 27 4.73 13.77 3.23
C GLY A 27 3.50 13.40 4.06
N GLY A 28 3.64 12.59 5.12
CA GLY A 28 2.53 12.28 6.04
C GLY A 28 1.57 11.18 5.56
N TYR A 29 1.89 10.52 4.45
CA TYR A 29 1.15 9.36 3.95
C TYR A 29 1.28 8.17 4.93
N ILE A 30 0.24 7.33 4.99
CA ILE A 30 0.20 6.13 5.84
C ILE A 30 0.43 4.92 4.96
N GLN A 31 1.65 4.38 5.04
CA GLN A 31 2.15 3.33 4.15
C GLN A 31 2.74 2.19 4.99
N ASN A 32 1.87 1.27 5.38
CA ASN A 32 2.25 0.10 6.19
C ASN A 32 2.30 -1.14 5.30
N PRO A 33 3.28 -2.05 5.50
CA PRO A 33 3.39 -3.25 4.67
C PRO A 33 2.30 -4.29 4.96
N SER A 34 1.45 -4.08 5.98
CA SER A 34 0.33 -4.98 6.28
C SER A 34 -0.73 -4.23 7.08
N GLY A 35 -1.97 -4.71 7.01
CA GLY A 35 -3.06 -4.14 7.80
C GLY A 35 -4.42 -4.68 7.41
N THR A 36 -5.45 -3.96 7.82
CA THR A 36 -6.83 -4.21 7.39
C THR A 36 -7.22 -3.27 6.27
N ALA A 37 -8.04 -3.75 5.35
CA ALA A 37 -8.51 -2.98 4.22
C ALA A 37 -9.98 -3.28 3.91
N SER A 38 -10.56 -2.39 3.12
CA SER A 38 -11.78 -2.66 2.34
C SER A 38 -11.41 -2.89 0.88
N PHE A 39 -12.31 -3.53 0.14
CA PHE A 39 -12.09 -3.95 -1.23
C PHE A 39 -13.34 -3.69 -2.06
N THR A 40 -13.18 -3.06 -3.22
CA THR A 40 -14.18 -2.98 -4.29
C THR A 40 -13.51 -3.35 -5.62
N PHE A 41 -14.22 -3.19 -6.72
CA PHE A 41 -13.65 -3.29 -8.06
C PHE A 41 -14.08 -2.14 -8.97
N TYR A 42 -13.24 -1.87 -9.96
CA TYR A 42 -13.49 -0.87 -11.00
C TYR A 42 -13.09 -1.39 -12.38
N SER A 43 -13.56 -0.70 -13.42
CA SER A 43 -13.16 -0.93 -14.82
C SER A 43 -12.36 0.27 -15.34
N GLY A 44 -11.57 0.07 -16.38
CA GLY A 44 -10.83 1.14 -17.06
C GLY A 44 -9.42 1.39 -16.52
N CYS A 45 -8.70 0.36 -16.10
CA CYS A 45 -7.34 0.50 -15.54
C CYS A 45 -6.21 0.60 -16.60
N GLY A 46 -6.56 0.98 -17.83
CA GLY A 46 -5.64 1.05 -18.97
C GLY A 46 -4.72 2.28 -18.99
N SER A 47 -5.06 3.34 -18.25
CA SER A 47 -4.26 4.57 -18.12
C SER A 47 -4.19 5.04 -16.66
N PRO A 48 -3.52 4.26 -15.79
CA PRO A 48 -3.62 4.49 -14.35
C PRO A 48 -2.62 5.55 -13.85
N ALA A 49 -2.82 6.03 -12.62
CA ALA A 49 -2.08 7.15 -12.01
C ALA A 49 -0.57 6.92 -11.83
N CYS A 50 -0.09 5.68 -11.81
CA CYS A 50 1.36 5.40 -11.83
C CYS A 50 1.98 5.58 -13.23
N GLY A 51 1.15 5.72 -14.27
CA GLY A 51 1.58 5.98 -15.65
C GLY A 51 2.05 4.74 -16.41
N LYS A 52 1.82 3.55 -15.86
CA LYS A 52 2.08 2.26 -16.50
C LYS A 52 0.94 1.31 -16.19
N LYS A 53 0.36 0.70 -17.22
CA LYS A 53 -0.52 -0.46 -17.06
C LYS A 53 0.27 -1.71 -16.69
N ALA A 54 -0.41 -2.79 -16.33
CA ALA A 54 0.20 -4.12 -16.20
C ALA A 54 -0.79 -5.20 -16.68
N THR A 55 -0.28 -6.39 -17.03
CA THR A 55 -1.11 -7.51 -17.53
C THR A 55 -1.66 -8.43 -16.43
N GLY A 56 -1.03 -8.45 -15.25
CA GLY A 56 -1.49 -9.20 -14.09
C GLY A 56 -2.58 -8.45 -13.30
N TYR A 57 -3.04 -9.03 -12.19
CA TYR A 57 -4.03 -8.39 -11.33
C TYR A 57 -3.48 -7.07 -10.79
N THR A 58 -4.24 -6.00 -11.00
CA THR A 58 -3.87 -4.65 -10.56
C THR A 58 -4.92 -4.09 -9.61
N ALA A 59 -4.52 -3.10 -8.82
CA ALA A 59 -5.43 -2.35 -7.98
C ALA A 59 -5.07 -0.87 -7.94
N ALA A 60 -6.09 -0.04 -7.67
CA ALA A 60 -5.91 1.28 -7.11
C ALA A 60 -5.84 1.17 -5.58
N ILE A 61 -5.00 1.98 -4.93
CA ILE A 61 -4.99 2.08 -3.46
C ILE A 61 -5.45 3.48 -3.03
N ASN A 62 -6.07 3.60 -1.85
CA ASN A 62 -6.56 4.89 -1.35
C ASN A 62 -5.44 5.93 -1.27
N GLN A 63 -5.77 7.19 -1.56
CA GLN A 63 -4.82 8.31 -1.68
C GLN A 63 -3.83 8.45 -0.52
N LEU A 64 -4.30 8.24 0.71
CA LEU A 64 -3.46 8.33 1.92
C LEU A 64 -2.34 7.28 1.96
N ALA A 65 -2.51 6.16 1.25
CA ALA A 65 -1.49 5.12 1.08
C ALA A 65 -0.81 5.17 -0.29
N PHE A 66 -1.47 5.71 -1.32
CA PHE A 66 -0.90 5.82 -2.67
C PHE A 66 0.39 6.64 -2.69
N GLY A 67 0.43 7.73 -1.92
CA GLY A 67 1.61 8.59 -1.84
C GLY A 67 1.63 9.76 -2.82
N SER A 68 0.50 10.12 -3.42
CA SER A 68 0.38 11.24 -4.36
C SER A 68 -1.07 11.69 -4.48
N ALA A 69 -1.29 12.90 -5.00
CA ALA A 69 -2.61 13.46 -5.30
C ALA A 69 -2.93 13.35 -6.81
N PRO A 70 -4.20 13.48 -7.23
CA PRO A 70 -4.57 13.50 -8.65
C PRO A 70 -3.72 14.51 -9.45
N GLY A 71 -3.14 14.06 -10.56
CA GLY A 71 -2.30 14.88 -11.44
C GLY A 71 -0.85 15.09 -10.98
N ALA A 72 -0.46 14.69 -9.77
CA ALA A 72 0.91 14.85 -9.27
C ALA A 72 1.87 13.68 -9.65
N GLY A 73 1.36 12.68 -10.37
CA GLY A 73 2.12 11.52 -10.85
C GLY A 73 2.23 10.40 -9.81
N ALA A 74 3.21 9.51 -10.01
CA ALA A 74 3.37 8.29 -9.23
C ALA A 74 3.76 8.56 -7.76
N GLY A 75 2.99 7.99 -6.83
CA GLY A 75 3.33 7.90 -5.41
C GLY A 75 4.12 6.62 -5.08
N ASP A 76 4.56 6.48 -3.83
CA ASP A 76 5.45 5.36 -3.46
C ASP A 76 4.77 3.98 -3.45
N ALA A 77 3.44 3.91 -3.51
CA ALA A 77 2.73 2.64 -3.67
C ALA A 77 2.91 2.03 -5.07
N CYS A 78 3.28 2.83 -6.07
CA CYS A 78 3.36 2.42 -7.45
C CYS A 78 4.33 1.24 -7.67
N GLY A 79 3.78 0.12 -8.15
CA GLY A 79 4.51 -1.10 -8.47
C GLY A 79 4.60 -2.12 -7.34
N ARG A 80 4.25 -1.75 -6.10
CA ARG A 80 4.28 -2.68 -4.96
C ARG A 80 3.23 -3.77 -5.10
N CYS A 81 3.55 -4.97 -4.63
CA CYS A 81 2.67 -6.13 -4.70
C CYS A 81 2.12 -6.50 -3.33
N PHE A 82 0.82 -6.78 -3.25
CA PHE A 82 0.14 -7.10 -2.00
C PHE A 82 -0.69 -8.36 -2.16
N ALA A 83 -0.49 -9.32 -1.25
CA ALA A 83 -1.46 -10.38 -1.02
C ALA A 83 -2.65 -9.78 -0.26
N VAL A 84 -3.81 -9.75 -0.90
CA VAL A 84 -5.07 -9.27 -0.31
C VAL A 84 -5.99 -10.45 -0.04
N THR A 85 -6.73 -10.40 1.06
CA THR A 85 -7.65 -11.48 1.49
C THR A 85 -8.97 -10.90 1.97
N GLY A 86 -10.06 -11.31 1.34
CA GLY A 86 -11.42 -11.01 1.82
C GLY A 86 -11.77 -11.87 3.03
N THR A 87 -12.50 -11.32 3.99
CA THR A 87 -12.92 -12.07 5.19
C THR A 87 -14.34 -11.76 5.66
N ALA A 88 -14.96 -10.69 5.14
CA ALA A 88 -16.33 -10.32 5.47
C ALA A 88 -16.94 -9.45 4.36
N ASP A 89 -18.24 -9.59 4.14
CA ASP A 89 -19.05 -8.64 3.37
C ASP A 89 -19.74 -7.67 4.35
N PRO A 90 -19.42 -6.36 4.32
CA PRO A 90 -20.03 -5.38 5.24
C PRO A 90 -21.53 -5.15 4.97
N PHE A 91 -22.04 -5.50 3.79
CA PHE A 91 -23.46 -5.40 3.42
C PHE A 91 -24.22 -6.70 3.66
N SER A 92 -23.52 -7.84 3.74
CA SER A 92 -24.09 -9.16 4.05
C SER A 92 -23.38 -9.79 5.25
N PRO A 93 -23.55 -9.25 6.47
CA PRO A 93 -22.76 -9.69 7.64
C PRO A 93 -22.98 -11.15 8.06
N ALA A 94 -24.06 -11.79 7.58
CA ALA A 94 -24.32 -13.21 7.80
C ALA A 94 -23.63 -14.13 6.77
N TYR A 95 -23.05 -13.59 5.70
CA TYR A 95 -22.31 -14.36 4.69
C TYR A 95 -20.96 -14.81 5.25
N THR A 96 -20.72 -16.12 5.23
CA THR A 96 -19.52 -16.74 5.84
C THR A 96 -18.48 -17.18 4.81
N GLY A 97 -18.68 -16.86 3.52
CA GLY A 97 -17.79 -17.22 2.43
C GLY A 97 -18.41 -18.16 1.40
N PRO A 98 -17.63 -18.63 0.41
CA PRO A 98 -16.16 -18.56 0.37
C PRO A 98 -15.61 -17.15 0.22
N PHE A 99 -14.42 -16.92 0.77
CA PHE A 99 -13.60 -15.74 0.50
C PHE A 99 -12.28 -16.16 -0.14
N HIS A 100 -11.66 -15.25 -0.88
CA HIS A 100 -10.49 -15.54 -1.69
C HIS A 100 -9.30 -14.63 -1.34
N SER A 101 -8.11 -15.09 -1.74
CA SER A 101 -6.87 -14.33 -1.66
C SER A 101 -6.24 -14.23 -3.04
N ILE A 102 -5.75 -13.04 -3.40
CA ILE A 102 -4.98 -12.82 -4.63
C ILE A 102 -3.77 -11.94 -4.35
N VAL A 103 -2.79 -11.94 -5.26
CA VAL A 103 -1.71 -10.95 -5.25
C VAL A 103 -1.99 -9.90 -6.31
N VAL A 104 -2.09 -8.63 -5.91
CA VAL A 104 -2.27 -7.48 -6.82
C VAL A 104 -1.01 -6.63 -6.86
N LYS A 105 -0.74 -6.01 -8.00
CA LYS A 105 0.23 -4.90 -8.13
C LYS A 105 -0.52 -3.57 -8.09
N VAL A 106 -0.10 -2.63 -7.25
CA VAL A 106 -0.69 -1.29 -7.25
C VAL A 106 -0.18 -0.51 -8.47
N THR A 107 -1.11 -0.10 -9.32
CA THR A 107 -0.81 0.71 -10.51
C THR A 107 -1.57 2.02 -10.52
N ASP A 108 -2.56 2.19 -9.63
CA ASP A 108 -3.50 3.30 -9.72
C ASP A 108 -3.82 3.93 -8.35
N LEU A 109 -4.45 5.09 -8.42
CA LEU A 109 -4.90 5.90 -7.29
C LEU A 109 -6.41 5.81 -7.15
N CYS A 110 -6.90 5.47 -5.96
CA CYS A 110 -8.27 5.76 -5.58
C CYS A 110 -8.31 7.08 -4.79
N PRO A 111 -8.72 8.20 -5.41
CA PRO A 111 -8.66 9.52 -4.80
C PRO A 111 -9.71 9.68 -3.70
N VAL A 112 -9.44 10.58 -2.74
CA VAL A 112 -10.43 10.93 -1.70
C VAL A 112 -11.69 11.52 -2.34
N ASP A 113 -11.52 12.45 -3.27
CA ASP A 113 -12.62 13.11 -3.95
C ASP A 113 -13.36 12.11 -4.84
N GLY A 114 -14.68 12.04 -4.68
CA GLY A 114 -15.54 11.12 -5.41
C GLY A 114 -15.66 9.71 -4.80
N ASN A 115 -14.78 9.32 -3.86
CA ASN A 115 -14.78 7.96 -3.28
C ASN A 115 -14.78 7.96 -1.74
N VAL A 116 -15.46 8.92 -1.12
CA VAL A 116 -15.41 9.17 0.34
C VAL A 116 -15.77 7.94 1.18
N GLU A 117 -16.69 7.09 0.70
CA GLU A 117 -17.08 5.86 1.40
C GLU A 117 -15.91 4.90 1.61
N TRP A 118 -15.03 4.77 0.60
CA TRP A 118 -14.02 3.72 0.51
C TRP A 118 -12.59 4.26 0.64
N CYS A 119 -12.29 5.37 -0.03
CA CYS A 119 -10.96 5.97 -0.15
C CYS A 119 -10.86 7.33 0.55
N GLY A 120 -11.85 7.69 1.38
CA GLY A 120 -11.93 8.97 2.09
C GLY A 120 -10.94 9.16 3.25
N GLN A 121 -9.98 8.25 3.46
CA GLN A 121 -9.01 8.34 4.55
C GLN A 121 -8.14 9.60 4.42
N ARG A 122 -7.93 10.28 5.54
CA ARG A 122 -7.08 11.47 5.69
C ARG A 122 -6.17 11.33 6.89
N THR A 123 -5.13 12.14 6.98
CA THR A 123 -4.27 12.19 8.18
C THR A 123 -5.04 12.49 9.47
N SER A 124 -6.09 13.32 9.40
CA SER A 124 -6.96 13.67 10.53
C SER A 124 -8.09 12.66 10.80
N SER A 125 -8.42 11.83 9.83
CA SER A 125 -9.46 10.79 9.92
C SER A 125 -9.01 9.58 9.10
N PRO A 126 -8.17 8.71 9.68
CA PRO A 126 -7.41 7.72 8.91
C PRO A 126 -8.24 6.52 8.47
N ASN A 127 -9.53 6.46 8.79
CA ASN A 127 -10.40 5.34 8.45
C ASN A 127 -11.53 5.79 7.51
N ASN A 128 -11.94 4.92 6.61
CA ASN A 128 -13.12 5.13 5.77
C ASN A 128 -14.43 4.81 6.53
N GLN A 129 -15.57 4.88 5.84
CA GLN A 129 -16.88 4.67 6.45
C GLN A 129 -17.11 3.23 6.94
N HIS A 130 -16.27 2.29 6.49
CA HIS A 130 -16.25 0.89 6.92
C HIS A 130 -15.19 0.61 7.99
N GLY A 131 -14.62 1.67 8.58
CA GLY A 131 -13.62 1.58 9.64
C GLY A 131 -12.27 1.03 9.18
N LYS A 132 -11.95 1.10 7.87
CA LYS A 132 -10.72 0.55 7.31
C LYS A 132 -9.70 1.64 6.97
N PRO A 133 -8.43 1.49 7.42
CA PRO A 133 -7.38 2.46 7.16
C PRO A 133 -6.83 2.41 5.73
N PHE A 134 -7.06 1.29 5.03
CA PHE A 134 -6.66 1.10 3.65
C PHE A 134 -7.86 0.67 2.80
N HIS A 135 -7.76 0.94 1.51
CA HIS A 135 -8.69 0.43 0.52
C HIS A 135 -7.95 0.05 -0.76
N PHE A 136 -8.33 -1.09 -1.32
CA PHE A 136 -7.86 -1.56 -2.63
C PHE A 136 -9.06 -1.69 -3.56
N ASP A 137 -9.07 -0.89 -4.63
CA ASP A 137 -10.05 -0.99 -5.69
C ASP A 137 -9.45 -1.87 -6.79
N ILE A 138 -9.93 -3.11 -6.92
CA ILE A 138 -9.28 -4.15 -7.73
C ILE A 138 -9.75 -4.02 -9.18
N CYS A 139 -8.82 -3.95 -10.13
CA CYS A 139 -9.19 -3.82 -11.54
C CYS A 139 -9.88 -5.09 -12.06
N GLN A 140 -11.05 -4.90 -12.66
CA GLN A 140 -11.80 -5.96 -13.31
C GLN A 140 -11.19 -6.36 -14.67
N ASP A 141 -10.63 -5.40 -15.41
CA ASP A 141 -10.13 -5.61 -16.77
C ASP A 141 -8.99 -6.64 -16.85
N THR A 142 -8.20 -6.77 -15.78
CA THR A 142 -7.10 -7.74 -15.67
C THR A 142 -7.53 -9.06 -15.03
N GLY A 143 -8.81 -9.22 -14.71
CA GLY A 143 -9.38 -10.43 -14.10
C GLY A 143 -9.27 -10.49 -12.57
N GLY A 144 -8.65 -9.51 -11.91
CA GLY A 144 -8.44 -9.51 -10.46
C GLY A 144 -9.75 -9.53 -9.67
N ALA A 145 -10.73 -8.72 -10.09
CA ALA A 145 -12.04 -8.68 -9.46
C ALA A 145 -12.75 -10.04 -9.50
N ASN A 146 -12.75 -10.69 -10.66
CA ASN A 146 -13.39 -12.00 -10.86
C ASN A 146 -12.72 -13.11 -10.01
N ALA A 147 -11.43 -12.97 -9.70
CA ALA A 147 -10.70 -13.92 -8.87
C ALA A 147 -10.89 -13.68 -7.36
N PHE A 148 -11.27 -12.47 -6.96
CA PHE A 148 -11.34 -12.07 -5.56
C PHE A 148 -12.77 -12.06 -5.00
N PHE A 149 -13.73 -11.52 -5.75
CA PHE A 149 -15.09 -11.30 -5.29
C PHE A 149 -16.00 -12.49 -5.64
N PRO A 150 -16.62 -13.15 -4.64
CA PRO A 150 -17.69 -14.11 -4.89
C PRO A 150 -18.87 -13.45 -5.61
N SER A 151 -19.58 -14.22 -6.43
CA SER A 151 -20.76 -13.71 -7.15
C SER A 151 -21.78 -13.13 -6.17
N GLY A 152 -22.20 -11.88 -6.41
CA GLY A 152 -23.14 -11.16 -5.54
C GLY A 152 -22.49 -10.36 -4.39
N HIS A 153 -21.17 -10.45 -4.22
CA HIS A 153 -20.44 -9.83 -3.13
C HIS A 153 -19.37 -8.88 -3.66
N GLY A 154 -19.79 -7.69 -4.10
CA GLY A 154 -18.92 -6.73 -4.79
C GLY A 154 -18.10 -5.79 -3.90
N ALA A 155 -18.33 -5.82 -2.59
CA ALA A 155 -17.56 -5.07 -1.62
C ALA A 155 -17.24 -5.97 -0.44
N LEU A 156 -15.98 -5.99 -0.01
CA LEU A 156 -15.49 -6.83 1.07
C LEU A 156 -14.63 -6.02 2.03
N THR A 157 -14.39 -6.58 3.21
CA THR A 157 -13.31 -6.17 4.10
C THR A 157 -12.44 -7.36 4.45
N GLY A 158 -11.21 -7.07 4.88
CA GLY A 158 -10.27 -8.10 5.29
C GLY A 158 -8.87 -7.55 5.48
N THR A 159 -7.87 -8.26 4.99
CA THR A 159 -6.45 -7.98 5.27
C THR A 159 -5.62 -7.86 4.01
N PHE A 160 -4.48 -7.19 4.13
CA PHE A 160 -3.46 -7.17 3.11
C PHE A 160 -2.07 -7.35 3.74
N THR A 161 -1.14 -7.87 2.96
CA THR A 161 0.28 -7.96 3.30
C THR A 161 1.11 -7.75 2.03
N GLU A 162 2.06 -6.84 2.09
CA GLU A 162 3.02 -6.58 1.03
C GLU A 162 3.93 -7.80 0.88
N VAL A 163 4.12 -8.22 -0.37
CA VAL A 163 4.90 -9.40 -0.73
C VAL A 163 5.85 -9.03 -1.85
N SER A 164 6.91 -9.82 -2.01
CA SER A 164 7.75 -9.74 -3.21
C SER A 164 6.89 -9.89 -4.46
N CYS A 165 7.09 -9.03 -5.46
CA CYS A 165 6.42 -9.15 -6.75
C CYS A 165 6.78 -10.44 -7.52
N SER A 166 7.72 -11.25 -7.03
CA SER A 166 7.89 -12.63 -7.50
C SER A 166 6.65 -13.51 -7.28
N GLN A 167 5.76 -13.13 -6.36
CA GLN A 167 4.47 -13.79 -6.13
C GLN A 167 3.35 -13.26 -7.04
N TRP A 168 3.59 -12.16 -7.76
CA TRP A 168 2.63 -11.58 -8.68
C TRP A 168 2.92 -12.07 -10.10
N SER A 169 1.88 -12.53 -10.80
CA SER A 169 1.98 -12.97 -12.19
C SER A 169 1.55 -11.86 -13.13
N GLY A 170 2.44 -11.44 -14.02
CA GLY A 170 2.14 -10.48 -15.07
C GLY A 170 3.39 -9.78 -15.60
N SER A 171 3.20 -8.73 -16.39
CA SER A 171 4.26 -7.87 -16.89
C SER A 171 3.80 -6.42 -16.94
N ASP A 172 4.74 -5.51 -16.75
CA ASP A 172 4.47 -4.07 -16.81
C ASP A 172 4.34 -3.62 -18.26
N GLY A 173 3.42 -2.69 -18.50
CA GLY A 173 3.31 -1.97 -19.76
C GLY A 173 4.38 -0.89 -19.90
N GLY A 174 4.46 -0.31 -21.10
CA GLY A 174 5.27 0.86 -21.37
C GLY A 174 4.80 2.09 -20.57
N ALA A 175 5.72 3.03 -20.35
CA ALA A 175 5.40 4.32 -19.76
C ALA A 175 4.43 5.10 -20.67
N LEU A 176 3.37 5.65 -20.08
CA LEU A 176 2.37 6.47 -20.75
C LEU A 176 2.76 7.96 -20.78
N TRP A 177 3.65 8.38 -19.88
CA TRP A 177 4.14 9.75 -19.76
C TRP A 177 5.50 9.79 -19.02
N ASN A 178 6.23 10.89 -19.17
CA ASN A 178 7.52 11.11 -18.51
C ASN A 178 7.34 11.21 -16.99
N GLY A 179 8.03 10.34 -16.24
CA GLY A 179 7.89 10.24 -14.78
C GLY A 179 6.98 9.10 -14.32
N ALA A 180 6.40 8.32 -15.25
CA ALA A 180 5.69 7.10 -14.91
C ALA A 180 6.63 6.12 -14.20
N CYS A 181 6.13 5.46 -13.14
CA CYS A 181 6.97 4.65 -12.26
C CYS A 181 6.22 3.44 -11.72
N LEU A 182 6.89 2.28 -11.66
CA LEU A 182 6.46 1.07 -10.94
C LEU A 182 7.66 0.44 -10.20
N ASP A 183 8.61 1.28 -9.77
CA ASP A 183 9.89 0.82 -9.18
C ASP A 183 9.69 0.21 -7.78
N GLY A 184 8.52 0.41 -7.16
CA GLY A 184 8.09 -0.33 -5.98
C GLY A 184 8.02 -1.84 -6.19
N SER A 185 8.03 -2.33 -7.44
CA SER A 185 8.05 -3.76 -7.75
C SER A 185 9.36 -4.48 -7.41
N THR A 186 10.46 -3.72 -7.28
CA THR A 186 11.78 -4.23 -6.90
C THR A 186 12.27 -3.71 -5.55
N ALA A 187 11.50 -2.81 -4.92
CA ALA A 187 11.82 -2.31 -3.59
C ALA A 187 11.63 -3.40 -2.53
N ALA A 188 12.32 -3.26 -1.40
CA ALA A 188 11.90 -3.96 -0.19
C ALA A 188 10.50 -3.47 0.23
N ASN A 189 9.81 -4.26 1.05
CA ASN A 189 8.53 -3.86 1.62
C ASN A 189 8.68 -2.52 2.38
N TRP A 190 7.57 -1.78 2.53
CA TRP A 190 7.55 -0.59 3.37
C TRP A 190 8.12 -0.91 4.76
N PRO A 191 8.98 -0.02 5.32
CA PRO A 191 9.11 1.41 5.02
C PRO A 191 10.12 1.80 3.92
N ALA A 192 10.67 0.87 3.13
CA ALA A 192 11.58 1.22 2.03
C ALA A 192 10.90 2.08 0.95
N VAL A 193 11.68 2.77 0.12
CA VAL A 193 11.19 3.68 -0.94
C VAL A 193 11.39 3.06 -2.32
N GLY A 194 10.34 3.12 -3.14
CA GLY A 194 10.36 2.82 -4.58
C GLY A 194 10.28 4.12 -5.38
N CYS A 195 9.07 4.47 -5.84
CA CYS A 195 8.83 5.68 -6.65
C CYS A 195 8.88 7.00 -5.86
N GLY A 196 8.76 6.95 -4.53
CA GLY A 196 8.71 8.10 -3.64
C GLY A 196 7.37 8.85 -3.68
N ASN A 197 7.00 9.42 -2.53
CA ASN A 197 5.77 10.21 -2.41
C ASN A 197 5.87 11.57 -3.11
N LYS A 198 4.72 12.19 -3.38
CA LYS A 198 4.56 13.50 -4.02
C LYS A 198 3.69 14.38 -3.13
N GLY A 199 4.19 15.56 -2.79
CA GLY A 199 3.47 16.53 -1.95
C GLY A 199 3.19 16.03 -0.53
N THR A 200 2.06 16.48 0.02
CA THR A 200 1.59 16.16 1.38
C THR A 200 0.29 15.38 1.31
N ALA A 201 0.11 14.43 2.23
CA ALA A 201 -1.09 13.64 2.39
C ALA A 201 -2.35 14.49 2.64
N PRO A 202 -3.54 13.98 2.26
CA PRO A 202 -4.82 14.68 2.39
C PRO A 202 -5.41 14.71 3.82
#